data_AF-D7NCF0-F1
#
_entry.id   AF-D7NCF0-F1
#
_cell.length_a   1.000
_cell.length_b   1.000
_cell.length_c   1.000
_cell.angle_alpha   90.00
_cell.angle_beta   90.00
_cell.angle_gamma   90.00
#
_symmetry.space_group_name_H-M   'P 1'
#
loop_
_entity.id
_entity.type
_entity.pdbx_description
1 polymer ?
#
loop_
_entity_poly.entity_id
_entity_poly.type
_entity_poly.pdbx_seq_one_letter_code
_entity_poly.pdbx_strand_id
1 'polypeptide(L)'
;MAKVVKDLIGKLDREEITNLQCITMHGQEMVDDYKEWCQVLGFDEGDEDGAEQFINELRYGDEPDDNDWPQEVWDKINEVSNEALENADMTDGSNQNKESNLSSVELFQEWRKDKGKLDSLKTSENAVKITLWRYQNPLESKKACARALKITKNNVKKWWNIRYFIDGAIADGGHVHPIRLEHDVIKRTILQAVEIAEKE
;
A
#
# COMPACT_ATOMS: atom_id res chain seq x y z
N MET A 1 -17.18 -15.65 14.51
CA MET A 1 -16.61 -14.80 13.48
C MET A 1 -17.32 -15.12 12.19
N ALA A 2 -18.13 -14.17 11.72
CA ALA A 2 -18.99 -14.30 10.55
C ALA A 2 -18.17 -14.61 9.28
N LYS A 3 -18.79 -15.33 8.35
CA LYS A 3 -18.14 -15.74 7.11
C LYS A 3 -18.07 -14.58 6.11
N VAL A 4 -16.85 -14.27 5.64
CA VAL A 4 -16.62 -13.27 4.60
C VAL A 4 -17.05 -13.79 3.21
N VAL A 5 -17.88 -13.02 2.51
CA VAL A 5 -18.38 -13.27 1.15
C VAL A 5 -17.49 -12.51 0.16
N LYS A 6 -16.65 -13.25 -0.57
CA LYS A 6 -15.65 -12.69 -1.50
C LYS A 6 -16.23 -11.77 -2.58
N ASP A 7 -17.45 -12.01 -3.03
CA ASP A 7 -18.11 -11.16 -4.03
C ASP A 7 -18.44 -9.76 -3.49
N LEU A 8 -18.83 -9.65 -2.21
CA LEU A 8 -19.10 -8.36 -1.56
C LEU A 8 -17.83 -7.57 -1.35
N ILE A 9 -16.76 -8.26 -0.96
CA ILE A 9 -15.39 -7.73 -0.90
C ILE A 9 -14.97 -7.17 -2.26
N GLY A 10 -15.21 -7.90 -3.35
CA GLY A 10 -14.91 -7.41 -4.70
C GLY A 10 -15.75 -6.20 -5.13
N LYS A 11 -17.02 -6.10 -4.69
CA LYS A 11 -17.86 -4.92 -4.93
C LYS A 11 -17.37 -3.70 -4.14
N LEU A 12 -16.94 -3.92 -2.90
CA LEU A 12 -16.33 -2.88 -2.07
C LEU A 12 -15.02 -2.38 -2.70
N ASP A 13 -14.18 -3.28 -3.22
CA ASP A 13 -12.90 -2.92 -3.87
C ASP A 13 -13.09 -2.12 -5.17
N ARG A 14 -14.23 -2.31 -5.85
CA ARG A 14 -14.63 -1.51 -7.03
C ARG A 14 -15.40 -0.25 -6.67
N GLU A 15 -15.51 0.08 -5.38
CA GLU A 15 -16.25 1.23 -4.86
C GLU A 15 -17.75 1.23 -5.26
N GLU A 16 -18.31 0.05 -5.56
CA GLU A 16 -19.73 -0.12 -5.92
C GLU A 16 -20.64 -0.10 -4.69
N ILE A 17 -20.08 -0.40 -3.52
CA ILE A 17 -20.74 -0.36 -2.22
C ILE A 17 -19.79 0.25 -1.18
N THR A 18 -20.34 0.83 -0.13
CA THR A 18 -19.61 1.38 1.03
C THR A 18 -19.26 0.28 2.05
N ASN A 19 -18.42 0.57 3.06
CA ASN A 19 -18.03 -0.43 4.05
C ASN A 19 -19.24 -0.85 4.90
N LEU A 20 -20.10 0.09 5.30
CA LEU A 20 -21.33 -0.24 6.04
C LEU A 20 -22.30 -1.07 5.20
N GLN A 21 -22.42 -0.75 3.91
CA GLN A 21 -23.21 -1.57 2.99
C GLN A 21 -22.60 -2.97 2.85
N CYS A 22 -21.27 -3.08 2.77
CA CYS A 22 -20.59 -4.36 2.73
C CYS A 22 -20.88 -5.19 3.99
N ILE A 23 -20.77 -4.63 5.19
CA ILE A 23 -21.13 -5.30 6.46
C ILE A 23 -22.60 -5.75 6.46
N THR A 24 -23.51 -4.84 6.10
CA THR A 24 -24.95 -5.12 6.09
C THR A 24 -25.31 -6.21 5.09
N MET A 25 -24.69 -6.21 3.89
CA MET A 25 -24.95 -7.19 2.84
C MET A 25 -24.38 -8.58 3.14
N HIS A 26 -23.40 -8.70 4.05
CA HIS A 26 -22.93 -10.01 4.54
C HIS A 26 -23.96 -10.71 5.44
N GLY A 27 -24.90 -9.96 6.01
CA GLY A 27 -26.00 -10.48 6.81
C GLY A 27 -25.90 -10.13 8.30
N GLN A 28 -26.93 -10.51 9.05
CA GLN A 28 -27.12 -10.06 10.43
C GLN A 28 -25.99 -10.48 11.38
N GLU A 29 -25.43 -11.68 11.19
CA GLU A 29 -24.30 -12.17 12.01
C GLU A 29 -23.06 -11.25 11.86
N MET A 30 -22.78 -10.74 10.66
CA MET A 30 -21.67 -9.80 10.42
C MET A 30 -21.96 -8.42 11.03
N VAL A 31 -23.22 -7.99 11.02
CA VAL A 31 -23.66 -6.75 11.66
C VAL A 31 -23.51 -6.86 13.18
N ASP A 32 -23.85 -8.00 13.76
CA ASP A 32 -23.75 -8.22 15.20
C ASP A 32 -22.27 -8.28 15.65
N ASP A 33 -21.42 -9.00 14.89
CA ASP A 33 -19.97 -9.02 15.12
C ASP A 33 -19.36 -7.60 15.02
N TYR A 34 -19.81 -6.78 14.06
CA TYR A 34 -19.36 -5.39 13.91
C TYR A 34 -19.75 -4.51 15.11
N LYS A 35 -20.97 -4.68 15.63
CA LYS A 35 -21.43 -3.93 16.81
C LYS A 35 -20.65 -4.29 18.06
N GLU A 36 -20.44 -5.59 18.29
CA GLU A 36 -19.63 -6.05 19.41
C GLU A 36 -18.20 -5.51 19.30
N TRP A 37 -17.61 -5.56 18.10
CA TRP A 37 -16.28 -5.00 17.84
C TRP A 37 -16.20 -3.49 18.09
N CYS A 38 -17.21 -2.72 17.65
CA CYS A 38 -17.28 -1.28 17.92
C CYS A 38 -17.38 -0.98 19.42
N GLN A 39 -18.17 -1.75 20.17
CA GLN A 39 -18.30 -1.60 21.62
C GLN A 39 -16.99 -1.90 22.36
N VAL A 40 -16.25 -2.93 21.93
CA VAL A 40 -14.97 -3.30 22.55
C VAL A 40 -13.89 -2.25 22.27
N LEU A 41 -13.85 -1.69 21.07
CA LEU A 41 -12.79 -0.76 20.66
C LEU A 41 -13.15 0.72 20.80
N GLY A 42 -14.40 1.03 21.14
CA GLY A 42 -14.87 2.40 21.35
C GLY A 42 -15.09 3.18 20.05
N PHE A 43 -15.50 2.51 18.97
CA PHE A 43 -15.93 3.16 17.73
C PHE A 43 -17.43 3.46 17.75
N ASP A 44 -17.83 4.54 17.07
CA ASP A 44 -19.23 4.87 16.87
C ASP A 44 -19.87 3.93 15.83
N GLU A 45 -20.93 3.22 16.23
CA GLU A 45 -21.67 2.34 15.32
C GLU A 45 -22.26 3.17 14.17
N GLY A 46 -21.89 2.84 12.93
CA GLY A 46 -22.37 3.54 11.73
C GLY A 46 -21.42 4.59 11.16
N ASP A 47 -20.19 4.66 11.69
CA ASP A 47 -19.08 5.38 11.05
C ASP A 47 -18.40 4.52 9.96
N GLU A 48 -18.14 5.13 8.81
CA GLU A 48 -17.49 4.44 7.69
C GLU A 48 -16.02 4.09 7.98
N ASP A 49 -15.31 4.94 8.73
CA ASP A 49 -13.90 4.68 9.08
C ASP A 49 -13.79 3.49 10.05
N GLY A 50 -14.72 3.38 11.01
CA GLY A 50 -14.86 2.21 11.89
C GLY A 50 -15.24 0.93 11.13
N ALA A 51 -16.18 1.03 10.18
CA ALA A 51 -16.60 -0.09 9.34
C ALA A 51 -15.46 -0.60 8.44
N GLU A 52 -14.64 0.30 7.88
CA GLU A 52 -13.45 -0.06 7.12
C GLU A 52 -12.44 -0.84 7.97
N GLN A 53 -12.19 -0.41 9.22
CA GLN A 53 -11.27 -1.11 10.11
C GLN A 53 -11.75 -2.52 10.44
N PHE A 54 -13.03 -2.70 10.74
CA PHE A 54 -13.60 -4.01 11.00
C PHE A 54 -13.46 -4.97 9.80
N ILE A 55 -13.78 -4.51 8.58
CA ILE A 55 -13.61 -5.32 7.35
C ILE A 55 -12.12 -5.66 7.12
N ASN A 56 -11.20 -4.74 7.43
CA ASN A 56 -9.78 -4.96 7.26
C ASN A 56 -9.22 -5.99 8.25
N GLU A 57 -9.71 -6.04 9.48
CA GLU A 57 -9.38 -7.10 10.44
C GLU A 57 -9.89 -8.46 9.97
N LEU A 58 -11.09 -8.53 9.36
CA LEU A 58 -11.61 -9.78 8.78
C LEU A 58 -10.84 -10.25 7.53
N ARG A 59 -10.30 -9.32 6.75
CA ARG A 59 -9.53 -9.63 5.53
C ARG A 59 -8.09 -10.02 5.82
N TYR A 60 -7.48 -9.37 6.81
CA TYR A 60 -6.02 -9.34 6.99
C TYR A 60 -5.57 -9.53 8.45
N GLY A 61 -6.48 -9.75 9.40
CA GLY A 61 -6.17 -9.94 10.81
C GLY A 61 -5.45 -11.27 11.13
N ASP A 62 -5.49 -12.22 10.20
CA ASP A 62 -4.81 -13.53 10.29
C ASP A 62 -3.45 -13.59 9.54
N GLU A 63 -3.01 -12.51 8.88
CA GLU A 63 -1.65 -12.49 8.30
C GLU A 63 -0.62 -12.19 9.40
N PRO A 64 0.31 -13.12 9.71
CA PRO A 64 1.40 -12.81 10.63
C PRO A 64 2.21 -11.65 10.06
N ASP A 65 2.53 -10.67 10.91
CA ASP A 65 3.33 -9.50 10.54
C ASP A 65 4.64 -9.99 9.90
N ASP A 66 5.09 -9.38 8.79
CA ASP A 66 6.35 -9.76 8.12
C ASP A 66 7.56 -9.73 9.09
N ASN A 67 7.43 -8.97 10.19
CA ASN A 67 8.40 -8.85 11.27
C ASN A 67 8.36 -9.97 12.33
N ASP A 68 7.40 -10.89 12.29
CA ASP A 68 7.29 -12.01 13.24
C ASP A 68 7.87 -13.32 12.70
N TRP A 69 8.45 -13.33 11.50
CA TRP A 69 9.09 -14.52 10.94
C TRP A 69 10.46 -14.76 11.60
N PRO A 70 10.72 -15.96 12.18
CA PRO A 70 12.02 -16.28 12.72
C PRO A 70 13.13 -16.13 11.67
N GLN A 71 14.32 -15.68 12.10
CA GLN A 71 15.47 -15.43 11.21
C GLN A 71 15.79 -16.64 10.29
N GLU A 72 15.63 -17.87 10.78
CA GLU A 72 15.81 -19.10 9.99
C GLU A 72 14.88 -19.21 8.77
N VAL A 73 13.70 -18.59 8.82
CA VAL A 73 12.77 -18.60 7.69
C VAL A 73 13.16 -17.53 6.66
N TRP A 74 13.66 -16.39 7.10
CA TRP A 74 14.27 -15.38 6.21
C TRP A 74 15.51 -15.92 5.49
N ASP A 75 16.36 -16.65 6.21
CA ASP A 75 17.56 -17.26 5.64
C ASP A 75 17.19 -18.32 4.59
N LYS A 76 16.17 -19.16 4.85
CA LYS A 76 15.64 -20.12 3.86
C LYS A 76 15.00 -19.45 2.64
N ILE A 77 14.26 -18.35 2.83
CA ILE A 77 13.66 -17.61 1.71
C ILE A 77 14.76 -17.02 0.82
N ASN A 78 15.83 -16.49 1.41
CA ASN A 78 16.98 -15.97 0.65
C ASN A 78 17.76 -17.08 -0.07
N GLU A 79 17.92 -18.25 0.57
CA GLU A 79 18.60 -19.40 -0.04
C GLU A 79 17.79 -19.94 -1.24
N VAL A 80 16.47 -20.11 -1.09
CA VAL A 80 15.56 -20.52 -2.17
C VAL A 80 15.45 -19.45 -3.27
N SER A 81 15.52 -18.17 -2.92
CA SER A 81 15.47 -17.06 -3.89
C SER A 81 16.74 -16.98 -4.75
N ASN A 82 17.91 -17.29 -4.17
CA ASN A 82 19.16 -17.35 -4.91
C ASN A 82 19.22 -18.58 -5.84
N GLU A 83 18.71 -19.74 -5.39
CA GLU A 83 18.58 -20.93 -6.24
C GLU A 83 17.52 -20.76 -7.34
N ALA A 84 16.44 -20.00 -7.09
CA ALA A 84 15.41 -19.71 -8.08
C ALA A 84 15.89 -18.69 -9.14
N LEU A 85 16.79 -17.76 -8.80
CA LEU A 85 17.35 -16.79 -9.75
C LEU A 85 18.23 -17.45 -10.81
N GLU A 86 18.92 -18.56 -10.47
CA GLU A 86 19.70 -19.35 -11.44
C GLU A 86 18.79 -20.18 -12.38
N ASN A 87 17.51 -20.37 -12.05
CA ASN A 87 16.60 -21.27 -12.77
C ASN A 87 15.38 -20.60 -13.42
N ALA A 88 15.18 -19.28 -13.28
CA ALA A 88 13.97 -18.57 -13.72
C ALA A 88 14.18 -17.68 -14.97
N ASP A 89 15.08 -18.06 -15.88
CA ASP A 89 14.81 -17.80 -17.29
C ASP A 89 13.72 -18.82 -17.70
N MET A 90 12.46 -18.36 -17.72
CA MET A 90 11.24 -18.94 -18.33
C MET A 90 10.01 -18.95 -17.40
N THR A 91 8.99 -18.19 -17.84
CA THR A 91 7.54 -18.29 -17.58
C THR A 91 6.85 -17.32 -16.61
N ASP A 92 5.57 -17.12 -16.92
CA ASP A 92 4.73 -15.92 -16.87
C ASP A 92 3.68 -15.97 -15.73
N GLY A 93 3.14 -14.81 -15.37
CA GLY A 93 1.75 -14.68 -14.91
C GLY A 93 1.42 -14.71 -13.41
N SER A 94 1.74 -13.66 -12.65
CA SER A 94 0.80 -13.09 -11.65
C SER A 94 1.25 -11.70 -11.17
N ASN A 95 0.33 -10.74 -11.19
CA ASN A 95 0.60 -9.30 -11.14
C ASN A 95 0.32 -8.67 -9.76
N GLN A 96 0.68 -9.33 -8.65
CA GLN A 96 0.45 -8.77 -7.31
C GLN A 96 1.67 -8.78 -6.38
N ASN A 97 2.85 -9.15 -6.87
CA ASN A 97 4.09 -9.12 -6.07
C ASN A 97 5.32 -8.59 -6.86
N LYS A 98 5.10 -7.93 -8.01
CA LYS A 98 6.18 -7.51 -8.91
C LYS A 98 6.83 -6.18 -8.49
N GLU A 99 6.06 -5.19 -8.05
CA GLU A 99 6.60 -3.85 -7.75
C GLU A 99 7.64 -3.83 -6.61
N SER A 100 7.61 -4.79 -5.68
CA SER A 100 8.59 -4.88 -4.58
C SER A 100 9.95 -5.43 -5.00
N ASN A 101 10.05 -6.06 -6.17
CA ASN A 101 11.28 -6.65 -6.72
C ASN A 101 11.88 -5.84 -7.87
N LEU A 102 11.24 -4.73 -8.27
CA LEU A 102 11.76 -3.86 -9.33
C LEU A 102 12.82 -2.91 -8.78
N SER A 103 13.87 -2.70 -9.56
CA SER A 103 14.80 -1.58 -9.32
C SER A 103 14.08 -0.24 -9.47
N SER A 104 14.61 0.81 -8.85
CA SER A 104 14.07 2.17 -8.95
C SER A 104 13.94 2.64 -10.41
N VAL A 105 14.85 2.23 -11.29
CA VAL A 105 14.82 2.54 -12.72
C VAL A 105 13.68 1.81 -13.42
N GLU A 106 13.47 0.51 -13.16
CA GLU A 106 12.37 -0.25 -13.76
C GLU A 106 11.01 0.26 -13.30
N LEU A 107 10.86 0.56 -12.00
CA LEU A 107 9.64 1.16 -11.45
C LEU A 107 9.33 2.50 -12.13
N PHE A 108 10.36 3.34 -12.33
CA PHE A 108 10.21 4.60 -13.05
C PHE A 108 9.72 4.37 -14.49
N GLN A 109 10.32 3.44 -15.23
CA GLN A 109 9.91 3.12 -16.60
C GLN A 109 8.49 2.52 -16.69
N GLU A 110 8.05 1.80 -15.67
CA GLU A 110 6.69 1.28 -15.59
C GLU A 110 5.68 2.42 -15.36
N TRP A 111 5.90 3.24 -14.33
CA TRP A 111 5.00 4.34 -13.98
C TRP A 111 4.90 5.38 -15.08
N ARG A 112 5.99 5.59 -15.82
CA ARG A 112 6.02 6.47 -17.00
C ARG A 112 4.97 6.11 -18.04
N LYS A 113 4.63 4.83 -18.18
CA LYS A 113 3.65 4.34 -19.16
C LYS A 113 2.20 4.51 -18.67
N ASP A 114 2.00 4.78 -17.38
CA ASP A 114 0.70 4.90 -16.74
C ASP A 114 0.34 6.38 -16.48
N LYS A 115 -0.22 7.03 -17.51
CA LYS A 115 -0.66 8.43 -17.43
C LYS A 115 -1.69 8.68 -16.32
N GLY A 116 -2.60 7.73 -16.10
CA GLY A 116 -3.62 7.86 -15.06
C GLY A 116 -3.01 7.86 -13.64
N LYS A 117 -1.97 7.05 -13.43
CA LYS A 117 -1.20 7.04 -12.18
C LYS A 117 -0.39 8.33 -12.00
N LEU A 118 0.24 8.85 -13.06
CA LEU A 118 0.96 10.13 -13.02
C LEU A 118 0.03 11.31 -12.72
N ASP A 119 -1.13 11.38 -13.36
CA ASP A 119 -2.12 12.44 -13.10
C ASP A 119 -2.68 12.36 -11.68
N SER A 120 -2.98 11.16 -11.20
CA SER A 120 -3.39 10.93 -9.81
C SER A 120 -2.30 11.37 -8.82
N LEU A 121 -1.03 11.15 -9.16
CA LEU A 121 0.11 11.47 -8.31
C LEU A 121 0.30 12.99 -8.16
N LYS A 122 0.05 13.78 -9.21
CA LYS A 122 0.17 15.26 -9.18
C LYS A 122 -0.75 15.91 -8.15
N THR A 123 -1.94 15.35 -7.94
CA THR A 123 -2.98 15.95 -7.09
C THR A 123 -3.18 15.24 -5.75
N SER A 124 -2.53 14.10 -5.52
CA SER A 124 -2.73 13.29 -4.31
C SER A 124 -1.99 13.86 -3.09
N GLU A 125 -2.76 14.38 -2.15
CA GLU A 125 -2.22 14.82 -0.85
C GLU A 125 -1.69 13.65 -0.01
N ASN A 126 -2.34 12.47 -0.11
CA ASN A 126 -1.88 11.26 0.56
C ASN A 126 -0.51 10.83 0.05
N ALA A 127 -0.24 10.97 -1.25
CA ALA A 127 1.07 10.66 -1.84
C ALA A 127 2.19 11.48 -1.22
N VAL A 128 1.97 12.78 -0.99
CA VAL A 128 2.95 13.68 -0.36
C VAL A 128 3.19 13.26 1.10
N LYS A 129 2.11 13.07 1.88
CA LYS A 129 2.21 12.70 3.30
C LYS A 129 2.93 11.36 3.51
N ILE A 130 2.57 10.35 2.71
CA ILE A 130 3.19 9.01 2.78
C ILE A 130 4.66 9.09 2.40
N THR A 131 5.00 9.82 1.32
CA THR A 131 6.39 9.98 0.88
C THR A 131 7.24 10.68 1.92
N LEU A 132 6.74 11.79 2.50
CA LEU A 132 7.41 12.51 3.58
C LEU A 132 7.67 11.61 4.78
N TRP A 133 6.63 10.91 5.24
CA TRP A 133 6.73 10.02 6.38
C TRP A 133 7.74 8.90 6.13
N ARG A 134 7.79 8.37 4.91
CA ARG A 134 8.74 7.33 4.50
C ARG A 134 10.19 7.80 4.51
N TYR A 135 10.45 9.05 4.14
CA TYR A 135 11.79 9.64 4.28
C TYR A 135 12.20 9.85 5.75
N GLN A 136 11.25 10.20 6.61
CA GLN A 136 11.50 10.39 8.04
C GLN A 136 11.67 9.06 8.80
N ASN A 137 11.02 8.00 8.31
CA ASN A 137 10.95 6.69 8.96
C ASN A 137 11.34 5.57 7.98
N PRO A 138 12.61 5.51 7.52
CA PRO A 138 13.01 4.63 6.42
C PRO A 138 12.97 3.13 6.74
N LEU A 139 12.97 2.77 8.02
CA LEU A 139 12.95 1.38 8.50
C LEU A 139 11.56 0.91 8.96
N GLU A 140 10.57 1.81 8.94
CA GLU A 140 9.23 1.51 9.44
C GLU A 140 8.31 0.90 8.37
N SER A 141 7.26 0.24 8.82
CA SER A 141 6.33 -0.50 7.96
C SER A 141 5.21 0.36 7.38
N LYS A 142 4.57 -0.15 6.31
CA LYS A 142 3.33 0.43 5.74
C LYS A 142 2.22 0.57 6.79
N LYS A 143 2.13 -0.39 7.73
CA LYS A 143 1.14 -0.39 8.83
C LYS A 143 1.42 0.72 9.84
N ALA A 144 2.68 0.94 10.19
CA ALA A 144 3.08 2.08 11.03
C ALA A 144 2.75 3.41 10.34
N CYS A 145 3.00 3.53 9.03
CA CYS A 145 2.64 4.71 8.24
C CYS A 145 1.13 4.99 8.26
N ALA A 146 0.31 3.97 7.98
CA ALA A 146 -1.15 4.07 7.97
C ALA A 146 -1.69 4.58 9.31
N ARG A 147 -1.20 4.00 10.42
CA ARG A 147 -1.59 4.40 11.78
C ARG A 147 -1.15 5.83 12.11
N ALA A 148 0.10 6.17 11.81
CA ALA A 148 0.66 7.48 12.15
C ALA A 148 -0.03 8.62 11.38
N LEU A 149 -0.36 8.39 10.11
CA LEU A 149 -0.97 9.41 9.26
C LEU A 149 -2.50 9.40 9.27
N LYS A 150 -3.12 8.39 9.90
CA LYS A 150 -4.57 8.14 9.82
C LYS A 150 -5.04 8.05 8.37
N ILE A 151 -4.30 7.30 7.55
CA ILE A 151 -4.58 7.07 6.13
C ILE A 151 -4.81 5.57 5.90
N THR A 152 -5.73 5.24 5.00
CA THR A 152 -6.08 3.85 4.69
C THR A 152 -4.87 3.05 4.18
N LYS A 153 -4.80 1.75 4.52
CA LYS A 153 -3.72 0.86 4.06
C LYS A 153 -3.63 0.81 2.53
N ASN A 154 -4.77 0.94 1.82
CA ASN A 154 -4.81 0.98 0.36
C ASN A 154 -4.11 2.23 -0.20
N ASN A 155 -4.35 3.40 0.38
CA ASN A 155 -3.62 4.61 0.02
C ASN A 155 -2.12 4.48 0.31
N VAL A 156 -1.74 3.88 1.45
CA VAL A 156 -0.34 3.62 1.77
C VAL A 156 0.29 2.69 0.75
N LYS A 157 -0.33 1.54 0.44
CA LYS A 157 0.15 0.58 -0.56
C LYS A 157 0.32 1.24 -1.92
N LYS A 158 -0.68 1.99 -2.39
CA LYS A 158 -0.67 2.69 -3.69
C LYS A 158 0.52 3.66 -3.84
N TRP A 159 0.87 4.36 -2.76
CA TRP A 159 1.85 5.44 -2.79
C TRP A 159 3.18 5.10 -2.11
N TRP A 160 3.35 3.89 -1.58
CA TRP A 160 4.54 3.49 -0.83
C TRP A 160 5.83 3.62 -1.65
N ASN A 161 5.76 3.29 -2.94
CA ASN A 161 6.91 3.18 -3.82
C ASN A 161 7.35 4.51 -4.44
N ILE A 162 6.70 5.64 -4.11
CA ILE A 162 7.05 6.96 -4.67
C ILE A 162 8.52 7.32 -4.45
N ARG A 163 9.11 6.97 -3.29
CA ARG A 163 10.54 7.21 -3.04
C ARG A 163 11.43 6.56 -4.11
N TYR A 164 11.13 5.31 -4.51
CA TYR A 164 11.89 4.61 -5.55
C TYR A 164 11.62 5.20 -6.94
N PHE A 165 10.39 5.64 -7.20
CA PHE A 165 10.06 6.37 -8.42
C PHE A 165 10.87 7.67 -8.52
N ILE A 166 11.01 8.42 -7.43
CA ILE A 166 11.85 9.62 -7.35
C ILE A 166 13.33 9.28 -7.60
N ASP A 167 13.83 8.21 -6.98
CA ASP A 167 15.21 7.74 -7.17
C ASP A 167 15.49 7.41 -8.66
N GLY A 168 14.57 6.72 -9.32
CA GLY A 168 14.64 6.42 -10.75
C GLY A 168 14.58 7.68 -11.63
N ALA A 169 13.70 8.62 -11.32
CA ALA A 169 13.50 9.81 -12.14
C ALA A 169 14.63 10.85 -12.02
N ILE A 170 15.12 11.11 -10.81
CA ILE A 170 16.00 12.27 -10.53
C ILE A 170 17.47 11.86 -10.48
N ALA A 171 17.78 10.65 -10.03
CA ALA A 171 19.15 10.20 -9.77
C ALA A 171 19.53 8.94 -10.55
N ASP A 172 18.79 8.61 -11.62
CA ASP A 172 19.04 7.44 -12.47
C ASP A 172 19.18 6.13 -11.67
N GLY A 173 18.31 5.99 -10.65
CA GLY A 173 18.31 4.86 -9.72
C GLY A 173 19.14 5.06 -8.45
N GLY A 174 19.92 6.15 -8.36
CA GLY A 174 20.59 6.56 -7.12
C GLY A 174 19.61 7.06 -6.05
N HIS A 175 20.02 7.04 -4.78
CA HIS A 175 19.19 7.55 -3.69
C HIS A 175 19.12 9.07 -3.67
N VAL A 176 17.90 9.60 -3.74
CA VAL A 176 17.63 11.03 -3.55
C VAL A 176 17.43 11.32 -2.08
N HIS A 177 18.23 12.23 -1.54
CA HIS A 177 18.05 12.82 -0.21
C HIS A 177 17.48 14.24 -0.37
N PRO A 178 16.18 14.47 -0.09
CA PRO A 178 15.63 15.82 -0.11
C PRO A 178 16.37 16.71 0.88
N ILE A 179 16.72 17.93 0.44
CA ILE A 179 17.48 18.90 1.25
C ILE A 179 16.75 19.24 2.56
N ARG A 180 15.41 19.23 2.54
CA ARG A 180 14.54 19.43 3.70
C ARG A 180 13.36 18.48 3.64
N LEU A 181 13.01 17.87 4.77
CA LEU A 181 11.85 16.98 4.91
C LEU A 181 10.62 17.77 5.33
N GLU A 182 10.12 18.58 4.40
CA GLU A 182 8.95 19.43 4.56
C GLU A 182 7.92 19.14 3.47
N HIS A 183 6.64 19.32 3.80
CA HIS A 183 5.54 18.98 2.92
C HIS A 183 5.68 19.58 1.50
N ASP A 184 5.92 20.88 1.41
CA ASP A 184 6.04 21.59 0.13
C ASP A 184 7.28 21.17 -0.67
N VAL A 185 8.36 20.79 0.02
CA VAL A 185 9.59 20.31 -0.62
C VAL A 185 9.33 18.94 -1.24
N ILE A 186 8.74 18.01 -0.48
CA ILE A 186 8.37 16.68 -0.98
C ILE A 186 7.38 16.78 -2.13
N LYS A 187 6.37 17.66 -2.03
CA LYS A 187 5.41 17.89 -3.11
C LYS A 187 6.10 18.34 -4.39
N ARG A 188 7.02 19.32 -4.31
CA ARG A 188 7.79 19.77 -5.48
C ARG A 188 8.69 18.66 -6.04
N THR A 189 9.32 17.85 -5.19
CA THR A 189 10.15 16.72 -5.63
C THR A 189 9.33 15.68 -6.40
N ILE A 190 8.13 15.34 -5.91
CA ILE A 190 7.21 14.42 -6.61
C ILE A 190 6.82 15.01 -7.97
N LEU A 191 6.43 16.29 -8.02
CA LEU A 191 6.05 16.95 -9.27
C LEU A 191 7.20 16.98 -10.28
N GLN A 192 8.43 17.25 -9.83
CA GLN A 192 9.61 17.19 -10.69
C GLN A 192 9.85 15.79 -11.27
N ALA A 193 9.70 14.74 -10.46
CA ALA A 193 9.83 13.36 -10.94
C ALA A 193 8.75 13.02 -11.98
N VAL A 194 7.51 13.50 -11.79
CA VAL A 194 6.42 13.35 -12.77
C VAL A 194 6.73 14.12 -14.05
N GLU A 195 7.19 15.38 -13.97
CA GLU A 195 7.58 16.15 -15.15
C GLU A 195 8.69 15.47 -15.96
N ILE A 196 9.64 14.80 -15.29
CA ILE A 196 10.68 14.02 -15.97
C ILE A 196 10.07 12.78 -16.64
N ALA A 197 9.16 12.07 -15.97
CA ALA A 197 8.46 10.94 -16.56
C ALA A 197 7.67 11.35 -17.82
N GLU A 198 7.02 12.53 -17.81
CA GLU A 198 6.21 13.01 -18.94
C GLU A 198 7.00 13.61 -20.09
N LYS A 199 8.29 13.93 -19.89
CA LYS A 199 9.18 14.44 -20.94
C LYS A 199 9.81 13.28 -21.72
N GLU A 200 9.02 12.59 -22.53
CA GLU A 200 9.31 11.94 -23.85
C GLU A 200 8.01 11.30 -24.38
#